data_AF-A0A1I7X0G9-F1
#
_entry.id   AF-A0A1I7X0G9-F1
#
_cell.length_a   1.000
_cell.length_b   1.000
_cell.length_c   1.000
_cell.angle_alpha   90.00
_cell.angle_beta   90.00
_cell.angle_gamma   90.00
#
_symmetry.space_group_name_H-M   'P 1'
#
loop_
_entity.id
_entity.type
_entity.pdbx_description
1 polymer ?
#
loop_
_entity_poly.entity_id
_entity_poly.type
_entity_poly.pdbx_seq_one_letter_code
_entity_poly.pdbx_strand_id
1 'polypeptide(L)'
;MAILSVKSMSRLLISSPHFNYGNNIISTLVRISLCSNSEVVNNVCDTLSQLFHDDLNLKVTLFATRCISSLVTKRKGHVPPQLISTFLALNIRVSCFKDNFFIFTYA
;
A
#
# COMPACT_ATOMS: atom_id res chain seq x y z
N MET A 1 -17.12 9.37 12.06
CA MET A 1 -16.00 8.91 12.90
C MET A 1 -14.96 8.09 12.13
N ALA A 2 -15.35 7.10 11.31
CA ALA A 2 -14.40 6.26 10.56
C ALA A 2 -13.39 7.04 9.68
N ILE A 3 -13.82 8.10 8.99
CA ILE A 3 -12.95 8.94 8.16
C ILE A 3 -11.81 9.62 8.94
N LEU A 4 -12.08 10.04 10.18
CA LEU A 4 -11.09 10.66 11.07
C LEU A 4 -10.03 9.64 11.47
N SER A 5 -10.44 8.41 11.79
CA SER A 5 -9.53 7.30 12.09
C SER A 5 -8.65 6.94 10.89
N VAL A 6 -9.21 6.91 9.67
CA VAL A 6 -8.44 6.68 8.45
C VAL A 6 -7.42 7.81 8.23
N LYS A 7 -7.84 9.07 8.39
CA LYS A 7 -6.92 10.23 8.28
C LYS A 7 -5.81 10.18 9.33
N SER A 8 -6.10 9.83 10.58
CA SER A 8 -5.09 9.77 11.63
C SER A 8 -4.10 8.63 11.41
N MET A 9 -4.57 7.44 11.04
CA MET A 9 -3.72 6.30 10.67
C MET A 9 -2.82 6.63 9.46
N SER A 10 -3.38 7.31 8.47
CA SER A 10 -2.66 7.72 7.26
C SER A 10 -1.53 8.70 7.57
N ARG A 11 -1.81 9.74 8.38
CA ARG A 11 -0.80 10.69 8.83
C ARG A 11 0.29 10.01 9.66
N LEU A 12 -0.08 9.11 10.57
CA LEU A 12 0.90 8.36 11.37
C LEU A 12 1.85 7.56 10.47
N LEU A 13 1.32 6.91 9.44
CA LEU A 13 2.10 6.09 8.52
C LEU A 13 3.07 6.94 7.68
N ILE A 14 2.64 8.11 7.21
CA ILE A 14 3.48 9.06 6.47
C ILE A 14 4.57 9.65 7.38
N SER A 15 4.22 10.05 8.61
CA SER A 15 5.18 10.67 9.53
C SER A 15 6.16 9.67 10.15
N SER A 16 5.77 8.40 10.30
CA SER A 16 6.60 7.34 10.89
C SER A 16 6.40 6.00 10.17
N PRO A 17 7.02 5.82 9.00
CA PRO A 17 6.87 4.60 8.19
C PRO A 17 7.51 3.36 8.83
N HIS A 18 8.45 3.55 9.77
CA HIS A 18 9.11 2.48 10.51
C HIS A 18 8.44 2.14 11.86
N PHE A 19 7.23 2.64 12.10
CA PHE A 19 6.48 2.30 13.30
C PHE A 19 6.22 0.79 13.38
N ASN A 20 6.30 0.20 14.59
CA ASN A 20 6.16 -1.26 14.80
C ASN A 20 4.85 -1.82 14.20
N TYR A 21 3.76 -1.04 14.27
CA TYR A 21 2.47 -1.43 13.67
C TYR A 21 2.23 -0.87 12.27
N GLY A 22 3.23 -0.30 11.59
CA GLY A 22 3.10 0.28 10.25
C GLY A 22 2.55 -0.74 9.24
N ASN A 23 3.08 -1.97 9.27
CA ASN A 23 2.59 -3.07 8.44
C ASN A 23 1.12 -3.43 8.74
N ASN A 24 0.72 -3.44 10.02
CA ASN A 24 -0.67 -3.71 10.41
C ASN A 24 -1.61 -2.60 9.94
N ILE A 25 -1.18 -1.34 10.02
CA ILE A 25 -1.92 -0.19 9.53
C ILE A 25 -2.08 -0.28 8.01
N ILE A 26 -1.02 -0.55 7.25
CA ILE A 26 -1.07 -0.75 5.80
C ILE A 26 -2.07 -1.85 5.43
N SER A 27 -1.97 -3.02 6.05
CA SER A 27 -2.89 -4.13 5.82
C SER A 27 -4.35 -3.77 6.13
N THR A 28 -4.57 -2.90 7.11
CA THR A 28 -5.90 -2.41 7.47
C THR A 28 -6.42 -1.38 6.47
N LEU A 29 -5.61 -0.41 6.06
CA LEU A 29 -5.96 0.59 5.04
C LEU A 29 -6.27 -0.09 3.70
N VAL A 30 -5.45 -1.05 3.27
CA VAL A 30 -5.67 -1.84 2.05
C VAL A 30 -7.00 -2.59 2.11
N ARG A 31 -7.41 -3.13 3.26
CA ARG A 31 -8.74 -3.74 3.42
C ARG A 31 -9.88 -2.72 3.42
N ILE A 32 -9.68 -1.56 4.04
CA ILE A 32 -10.64 -0.45 4.07
C ILE A 32 -10.88 0.11 2.65
N SER A 33 -9.89 0.04 1.76
CA SER A 33 -10.06 0.46 0.35
C SER A 33 -11.16 -0.31 -0.40
N LEU A 34 -11.63 -1.45 0.11
CA LEU A 34 -12.75 -2.20 -0.47
C LEU A 34 -14.13 -1.63 -0.10
N CYS A 35 -14.19 -0.56 0.70
CA CYS A 35 -15.43 0.09 1.07
C CYS A 35 -16.10 0.76 -0.15
N SER A 36 -17.42 0.89 -0.12
CA SER A 36 -18.20 1.63 -1.13
C SER A 36 -18.11 3.15 -0.99
N ASN A 37 -17.54 3.67 0.10
CA ASN A 37 -17.40 5.11 0.32
C ASN A 37 -16.17 5.65 -0.42
N SER A 38 -16.42 6.43 -1.48
CA SER A 38 -15.38 7.02 -2.33
C SER A 38 -14.41 7.94 -1.60
N GLU A 39 -14.86 8.72 -0.60
CA GLU A 39 -13.98 9.62 0.17
C GLU A 39 -12.95 8.81 0.97
N VAL A 40 -13.36 7.70 1.56
CA VAL A 40 -12.47 6.81 2.30
C VAL A 40 -11.48 6.14 1.35
N VAL A 41 -11.96 5.63 0.22
CA VAL A 41 -11.10 4.97 -0.78
C VAL A 41 -10.06 5.93 -1.34
N ASN A 42 -10.46 7.15 -1.72
CA ASN A 42 -9.55 8.16 -2.24
C ASN A 42 -8.47 8.51 -1.23
N ASN A 43 -8.85 8.77 0.02
CA ASN A 43 -7.89 9.11 1.08
C ASN A 43 -6.88 7.97 1.36
N VAL A 44 -7.33 6.71 1.33
CA VAL A 44 -6.42 5.56 1.42
C VAL A 44 -5.49 5.50 0.21
N CYS A 45 -6.01 5.70 -1.00
CA CYS A 45 -5.20 5.64 -2.23
C CYS A 45 -4.17 6.77 -2.29
N ASP A 46 -4.53 7.98 -1.87
CA ASP A 46 -3.63 9.14 -1.77
C ASP A 46 -2.51 8.85 -0.77
N THR A 47 -2.86 8.29 0.38
CA THR A 47 -1.89 7.89 1.41
C THR A 47 -0.91 6.84 0.90
N LEU A 48 -1.41 5.81 0.21
CA LEU A 48 -0.56 4.77 -0.39
C LEU A 48 0.34 5.34 -1.48
N SER A 49 -0.18 6.23 -2.31
CA SER A 49 0.60 6.88 -3.38
C SER A 49 1.72 7.74 -2.81
N GLN A 50 1.43 8.52 -1.76
CA GLN A 50 2.44 9.29 -1.04
C GLN A 50 3.49 8.38 -0.38
N LEU A 51 3.05 7.28 0.25
CA LEU A 51 3.95 6.30 0.86
C LEU A 51 4.93 5.70 -0.18
N PHE A 52 4.45 5.41 -1.39
CA PHE A 52 5.29 4.87 -2.47
C PHE A 52 6.26 5.90 -3.04
N HIS A 53 5.89 7.18 -3.02
CA HIS A 53 6.76 8.26 -3.43
C HIS A 53 7.89 8.50 -2.42
N ASP A 54 7.55 8.49 -1.12
CA ASP A 54 8.45 8.86 -0.03
C ASP A 54 9.37 7.69 0.42
N ASP A 55 8.99 6.43 0.15
CA ASP A 55 9.77 5.24 0.54
C ASP A 55 10.94 4.94 -0.42
N LEU A 56 12.06 5.63 -0.19
CA LEU A 56 13.31 5.46 -0.95
C LEU A 56 13.93 4.05 -0.84
N ASN A 57 13.66 3.34 0.27
CA ASN A 57 14.22 2.01 0.52
C ASN A 57 13.35 0.87 -0.04
N LEU A 58 12.17 1.21 -0.57
CA LEU A 58 11.17 0.29 -1.13
C LEU A 58 10.71 -0.85 -0.18
N LYS A 59 11.09 -0.83 1.10
CA LYS A 59 10.74 -1.89 2.06
C LYS A 59 9.25 -1.84 2.41
N VAL A 60 8.74 -0.64 2.64
CA VAL A 60 7.33 -0.43 3.01
C VAL A 60 6.44 -0.59 1.77
N THR A 61 6.92 -0.08 0.63
CA THR A 61 6.34 -0.25 -0.69
C THR A 61 6.21 -1.72 -1.06
N LEU A 62 7.25 -2.54 -0.86
CA LEU A 62 7.21 -3.98 -1.10
C LEU A 62 6.13 -4.67 -0.24
N PHE A 63 6.02 -4.31 1.03
CA PHE A 63 5.01 -4.87 1.91
C PHE A 63 3.59 -4.48 1.46
N ALA A 64 3.36 -3.20 1.19
CA ALA A 64 2.07 -2.68 0.74
C ALA A 64 1.63 -3.26 -0.62
N THR A 65 2.54 -3.32 -1.60
CA THR A 65 2.29 -3.94 -2.91
C THR A 65 1.93 -5.42 -2.81
N ARG A 66 2.62 -6.18 -1.93
CA ARG A 66 2.26 -7.57 -1.61
C ARG A 66 0.86 -7.68 -0.98
N CYS A 67 0.50 -6.79 -0.06
CA CYS A 67 -0.84 -6.75 0.52
C CYS A 67 -1.91 -6.51 -0.55
N ILE A 68 -1.70 -5.54 -1.45
CA ILE A 68 -2.64 -5.23 -2.54
C ILE A 68 -2.72 -6.42 -3.50
N SER A 69 -1.59 -7.00 -3.93
CA SER A 69 -1.55 -8.18 -4.80
C SER A 69 -2.30 -9.36 -4.19
N SER A 70 -2.07 -9.66 -2.91
CA SER A 70 -2.80 -10.71 -2.20
C SER A 70 -4.31 -10.42 -2.17
N LEU A 71 -4.70 -9.15 -1.99
CA LEU A 71 -6.09 -8.73 -1.99
C LEU A 71 -6.75 -8.91 -3.37
N VAL A 72 -6.07 -8.49 -4.44
CA VAL A 72 -6.53 -8.62 -5.83
C VAL A 72 -6.76 -10.09 -6.18
N THR A 73 -5.80 -10.95 -5.85
CA THR A 73 -5.90 -12.41 -6.07
C THR A 73 -7.07 -13.01 -5.29
N LYS A 74 -7.22 -12.67 -4.01
CA LYS A 74 -8.33 -13.15 -3.16
C LYS A 74 -9.71 -12.71 -3.66
N ARG A 75 -9.80 -11.52 -4.26
CA ARG A 75 -11.05 -10.95 -4.77
C ARG A 75 -11.31 -11.23 -6.26
N LYS A 76 -10.47 -12.04 -6.93
CA LYS A 76 -10.55 -12.32 -8.37
C LYS A 76 -10.62 -11.03 -9.22
N GLY A 77 -9.89 -9.99 -8.82
CA GLY A 77 -9.87 -8.70 -9.52
C GLY A 77 -11.00 -7.73 -9.18
N HIS A 78 -11.95 -8.08 -8.30
CA HIS A 78 -13.00 -7.16 -7.85
C HIS A 78 -12.47 -6.16 -6.80
N VAL A 79 -11.62 -5.25 -7.24
CA VAL A 79 -11.03 -4.17 -6.44
C VAL A 79 -11.30 -2.81 -7.10
N PRO A 80 -11.31 -1.70 -6.32
CA PRO A 80 -11.47 -0.37 -6.90
C PRO A 80 -10.31 -0.05 -7.86
N PRO A 81 -10.59 0.55 -9.03
CA PRO A 81 -9.55 0.94 -9.98
C PRO A 81 -8.58 1.97 -9.39
N GLN A 82 -9.04 2.80 -8.45
CA GLN A 82 -8.21 3.76 -7.72
C GLN A 82 -7.07 3.05 -6.99
N LEU A 83 -7.33 1.89 -6.38
CA LEU A 83 -6.30 1.13 -5.67
C LEU A 83 -5.21 0.65 -6.62
N ILE A 84 -5.57 0.22 -7.83
CA ILE A 84 -4.60 -0.20 -8.86
C ILE A 84 -3.80 1.01 -9.36
N SER A 85 -4.45 2.17 -9.52
CA SER A 85 -3.75 3.39 -9.96
C SER A 85 -2.67 3.86 -9.00
N THR A 86 -2.73 3.50 -7.71
CA THR A 86 -1.66 3.82 -6.75
C THR A 86 -0.30 3.24 -7.16
N PHE A 87 -0.27 2.13 -7.91
CA PHE A 87 0.97 1.57 -8.43
C PHE A 87 1.69 2.50 -9.43
N LEU A 88 1.01 3.50 -10.01
CA LEU A 88 1.66 4.49 -10.87
C LEU A 88 2.56 5.45 -10.07
N ALA A 89 2.34 5.58 -8.76
CA ALA A 89 3.16 6.41 -7.87
C ALA A 89 4.42 5.69 -7.35
N LEU A 90 4.67 4.44 -7.79
CA LEU A 90 5.85 3.68 -7.41
C LEU A 90 7.14 4.36 -7.92
N ASN A 91 7.95 4.86 -6.99
CA ASN A 91 9.27 5.44 -7.29
C ASN A 91 10.35 4.35 -7.40
N ILE A 92 10.16 3.41 -8.34
CA ILE A 92 11.14 2.34 -8.60
C ILE A 92 12.28 2.92 -9.43
N ARG A 93 13.25 3.57 -8.79
CA ARG A 93 14.53 3.84 -9.45
C ARG A 93 15.29 2.52 -9.54
N VAL A 94 15.61 2.11 -10.77
CA VAL A 94 16.30 0.85 -11.13
C VAL A 94 17.65 0.65 -10.40
N SER A 95 18.16 1.67 -9.71
CA SER A 95 19.48 1.73 -9.08
C SER A 95 19.70 0.85 -7.84
N CYS A 96 18.71 0.12 -7.32
CA CYS A 96 18.91 -0.80 -6.19
C CYS A 96 18.33 -2.20 -6.44
N PHE A 97 18.48 -2.73 -7.66
CA PHE A 97 18.28 -4.16 -7.93
C PHE A 97 19.56 -4.96 -7.62
N LYS A 98 20.09 -4.78 -6.41
CA LYS A 98 21.14 -5.62 -5.82
C LYS A 98 20.64 -6.01 -4.44
N ASP A 99 19.85 -7.08 -4.41
CA ASP A 99 19.99 -8.19 -3.47
C ASP A 99 18.72 -9.05 -3.47
N ASN A 100 18.90 -10.27 -4.01
CA ASN A 100 18.10 -11.45 -3.76
C ASN A 100 16.66 -11.51 -4.34
N PHE A 101 16.56 -11.45 -5.67
CA PHE A 101 15.47 -12.11 -6.40
C PHE A 101 15.80 -13.60 -6.61
N PHE A 102 15.81 -14.35 -5.50
CA PHE A 102 15.73 -15.81 -5.42
C PHE A 102 14.56 -16.00 -4.44
N ILE A 103 13.38 -16.56 -4.73
CA ILE A 103 12.99 -17.64 -5.63
C ILE A 103 11.50 -17.40 -5.97
N PHE A 104 11.18 -17.17 -7.24
CA PHE A 104 9.91 -17.62 -7.82
C PHE A 104 10.27 -18.67 -8.88
N THR A 105 10.72 -19.83 -8.40
CA THR A 105 10.64 -21.06 -9.17
C THR A 105 9.51 -21.84 -8.54
N TYR A 106 8.41 -21.92 -9.29
CA TYR A 106 7.31 -22.84 -9.02
C TYR A 106 7.87 -24.26 -8.91
N ALA A 107 7.60 -24.92 -7.78
CA ALA A 107 7.64 -26.36 -7.58
C ALA A 107 6.25 -26.79 -7.15
#